data_AF-A0A7X3V2K3-F1
#
_entry.id   AF-A0A7X3V2K3-F1
#
_cell.length_a   1.000
_cell.length_b   1.000
_cell.length_c   1.000
_cell.angle_alpha   90.00
_cell.angle_beta   90.00
_cell.angle_gamma   90.00
#
_symmetry.space_group_name_H-M   'P 1'
#
loop_
_entity.id
_entity.type
_entity.pdbx_description
1 polymer ?
#
loop_
_entity_poly.entity_id
_entity_poly.type
_entity_poly.pdbx_seq_one_letter_code
_entity_poly.pdbx_strand_id
1 'polypeptide(L)'
;MYELVQRSTRCALIVALALGGLVGVAGARESEAPAQDISNVLLTFHLIEADGFADEDPEISDVVTELRKLFNFGGYRLLSTSVFNVGLMVESSGRSTTGNGSQRIIPSDSTTPLTISAVVSSRRSTGSVRARVTLTDETTRPTEGILFASEERPLLEASVTMRDGQRVVLGSLRRTVEEPVLILVVTPRMVP
;
A
#
# COMPACT_ATOMS: atom_id res chain seq x y z
N MET A 1 -31.49 43.00 -5.80
CA MET A 1 -30.88 43.88 -4.78
C MET A 1 -29.74 43.11 -4.12
N TYR A 2 -28.53 43.30 -4.66
CA TYR A 2 -27.21 43.22 -4.00
C TYR A 2 -26.23 43.78 -5.03
N GLU A 3 -25.77 45.01 -4.79
CA GLU A 3 -24.58 45.60 -5.41
C GLU A 3 -23.31 44.97 -4.80
N LEU A 4 -22.22 44.97 -5.58
CA LEU A 4 -20.80 45.22 -5.22
C LEU A 4 -19.91 44.41 -6.18
N VAL A 5 -18.78 44.86 -6.72
CA VAL A 5 -18.10 46.16 -6.76
C VAL A 5 -17.09 46.04 -7.91
N GLN A 6 -17.01 47.10 -8.70
CA GLN A 6 -16.05 47.34 -9.75
C GLN A 6 -14.68 47.67 -9.13
N ARG A 7 -13.59 47.00 -9.54
CA ARG A 7 -12.23 47.55 -9.35
C ARG A 7 -11.23 47.05 -10.40
N SER A 8 -11.11 47.89 -11.42
CA SER A 8 -9.90 48.14 -12.21
C SER A 8 -8.66 48.28 -11.31
N THR A 9 -7.58 47.59 -11.66
CA THR A 9 -6.22 48.06 -11.36
C THR A 9 -5.34 47.85 -12.60
N ARG A 10 -5.22 48.95 -13.36
CA ARG A 10 -4.12 49.19 -14.29
C ARG A 10 -2.84 49.27 -13.46
N CYS A 11 -1.96 48.27 -13.54
CA CYS A 11 -0.59 48.45 -13.08
C CYS A 11 0.23 49.02 -14.23
N ALA A 12 0.45 50.34 -14.17
CA ALA A 12 1.53 51.01 -14.86
C ALA A 12 2.85 50.49 -14.28
N LEU A 13 3.67 49.83 -15.09
CA LEU A 13 5.05 49.52 -14.72
C LEU A 13 5.96 50.53 -15.42
N ILE A 14 6.71 51.24 -14.58
CA ILE A 14 7.68 52.26 -14.91
C ILE A 14 8.83 51.64 -15.72
N VAL A 15 9.09 52.20 -16.90
CA VAL A 15 10.30 51.93 -17.69
C VAL A 15 11.45 52.70 -17.05
N ALA A 16 12.37 51.99 -16.40
CA ALA A 16 13.66 52.51 -16.01
C ALA A 16 14.73 51.91 -16.94
N LEU A 17 15.11 52.68 -17.95
CA LEU A 17 16.29 52.47 -18.78
C LEU A 17 17.52 52.83 -17.94
N ALA A 18 18.33 51.83 -17.58
CA ALA A 18 19.68 52.03 -17.10
C ALA A 18 20.62 51.08 -17.88
N LEU A 19 21.22 51.64 -18.92
CA LEU A 19 22.38 51.10 -19.62
C LEU A 19 23.57 51.13 -18.66
N GLY A 20 24.04 49.96 -18.26
CA GLY A 20 25.24 49.80 -17.44
C GLY A 20 25.75 48.38 -17.58
N GLY A 21 26.62 48.17 -18.55
CA GLY A 21 27.25 46.88 -18.81
C GLY A 21 28.09 46.45 -17.61
N LEU A 22 27.71 45.33 -17.01
CA LEU A 22 28.58 44.51 -16.19
C LEU A 22 28.53 43.10 -16.75
N VAL A 23 29.72 42.58 -17.08
CA VAL A 23 29.99 41.19 -17.43
C VAL A 23 29.58 40.35 -16.23
N GLY A 24 28.32 39.89 -16.24
CA GLY A 24 27.77 38.96 -15.26
C GLY A 24 27.90 37.56 -15.82
N VAL A 25 28.75 36.76 -15.17
CA VAL A 25 28.85 35.31 -15.37
C VAL A 25 27.44 34.73 -15.39
N ALA A 26 27.05 34.13 -16.51
CA ALA A 26 25.81 33.38 -16.63
C ALA A 26 25.91 32.14 -15.74
N GLY A 27 25.60 32.29 -14.45
CA GLY A 27 25.15 31.19 -13.64
C GLY A 27 23.82 30.76 -14.22
N ALA A 28 23.84 29.75 -15.08
CA ALA A 28 22.65 28.99 -15.41
C ALA A 28 22.05 28.54 -14.07
N ARG A 29 20.97 29.18 -13.66
CA ARG A 29 20.14 28.71 -12.57
C ARG A 29 19.47 27.46 -13.14
N GLU A 30 20.13 26.32 -12.98
CA GLU A 30 19.50 25.01 -13.07
C GLU A 30 18.25 25.13 -12.20
N SER A 31 17.10 25.10 -12.87
CA SER A 31 15.81 24.98 -12.21
C SER A 31 15.82 23.60 -11.58
N GLU A 32 16.36 23.51 -10.37
CA GLU A 32 16.33 22.35 -9.51
C GLU A 32 14.86 21.94 -9.43
N ALA A 33 14.50 20.88 -10.17
CA ALA A 33 13.17 20.31 -10.10
C ALA A 33 12.89 20.07 -8.60
N PRO A 34 11.72 20.47 -8.07
CA PRO A 34 11.44 20.27 -6.66
C PRO A 34 11.69 18.80 -6.37
N ALA A 35 12.64 18.52 -5.47
CA ALA A 35 12.92 17.17 -5.01
C ALA A 35 11.58 16.56 -4.61
N GLN A 36 11.11 15.59 -5.39
CA GLN A 36 9.90 14.88 -5.05
C GLN A 36 10.21 14.15 -3.75
N ASP A 37 9.54 14.56 -2.69
CA ASP A 37 9.72 14.00 -1.36
C ASP A 37 9.06 12.62 -1.35
N ILE A 38 9.76 11.60 -1.87
CA ILE A 38 9.25 10.23 -1.96
C ILE A 38 9.22 9.65 -0.55
N SER A 39 8.02 9.35 -0.05
CA SER A 39 7.88 8.58 1.20
C SER A 39 7.65 7.12 0.85
N ASN A 40 8.19 6.21 1.65
CA ASN A 40 7.98 4.78 1.44
C ASN A 40 7.15 4.17 2.57
N VAL A 41 6.33 3.18 2.26
CA VAL A 41 5.66 2.33 3.25
C VAL A 41 6.01 0.88 2.98
N LEU A 42 6.65 0.24 3.94
CA LEU A 42 6.90 -1.19 3.97
C LEU A 42 5.68 -1.90 4.55
N LEU A 43 5.05 -2.78 3.80
CA LEU A 43 4.00 -3.68 4.27
C LEU A 43 4.60 -5.08 4.45
N THR A 44 4.63 -5.57 5.68
CA THR A 44 5.00 -6.97 5.96
C THR A 44 3.72 -7.78 6.07
N PHE A 45 3.56 -8.74 5.16
CA PHE A 45 2.46 -9.69 5.14
C PHE A 45 2.93 -11.03 5.71
N HIS A 46 2.14 -11.59 6.61
CA HIS A 46 2.28 -12.97 7.05
C HIS A 46 1.06 -13.75 6.54
N LEU A 47 1.31 -14.79 5.77
CA LEU A 47 0.31 -15.77 5.39
C LEU A 47 0.40 -16.94 6.36
N ILE A 48 -0.65 -17.13 7.14
CA ILE A 48 -0.71 -18.13 8.20
C ILE A 48 -1.73 -19.18 7.81
N GLU A 49 -1.34 -20.45 7.91
CA GLU A 49 -2.26 -21.58 7.86
C GLU A 49 -2.87 -21.77 9.24
N ALA A 50 -4.14 -22.16 9.28
CA ALA A 50 -4.82 -22.59 10.48
C ALA A 50 -5.67 -23.84 10.20
N ASP A 51 -5.89 -24.63 11.25
CA ASP A 51 -6.69 -25.88 11.20
C ASP A 51 -6.06 -27.04 10.39
N GLY A 52 -4.79 -26.90 9.96
CA GLY A 52 -4.08 -27.91 9.16
C GLY A 52 -3.06 -28.76 9.92
N PHE A 53 -2.78 -28.45 11.18
CA PHE A 53 -1.66 -29.04 11.94
C PHE A 53 -1.87 -28.85 13.46
N ALA A 54 -1.16 -29.65 14.25
CA ALA A 54 -1.31 -29.71 15.70
C ALA A 54 -0.22 -28.96 16.47
N ASP A 55 0.95 -28.76 15.87
CA ASP A 55 2.11 -28.16 16.55
C ASP A 55 2.09 -26.63 16.49
N GLU A 56 2.57 -25.98 17.55
CA GLU A 56 2.72 -24.53 17.57
C GLU A 56 4.00 -24.11 16.84
N ASP A 57 3.86 -23.15 15.93
CA ASP A 57 4.98 -22.54 15.22
C ASP A 57 5.61 -21.42 16.07
N PRO A 58 6.89 -21.57 16.51
CA PRO A 58 7.53 -20.60 17.38
C PRO A 58 7.73 -19.23 16.71
N GLU A 59 7.82 -19.16 15.38
CA GLU A 59 8.07 -17.91 14.64
C GLU A 59 6.91 -16.93 14.71
N ILE A 60 5.69 -17.43 14.95
CA ILE A 60 4.47 -16.63 15.05
C ILE A 60 3.82 -16.70 16.42
N SER A 61 4.50 -17.24 17.44
CA SER A 61 3.95 -17.43 18.79
C SER A 61 3.30 -16.16 19.39
N ASP A 62 3.88 -14.99 19.12
CA ASP A 62 3.32 -13.68 19.51
C ASP A 62 2.01 -13.35 18.76
N VAL A 63 1.90 -13.71 17.49
CA VAL A 63 0.70 -13.55 16.66
C VAL A 63 -0.39 -14.55 17.08
N VAL A 64 -0.01 -15.80 17.38
CA VAL A 64 -0.95 -16.89 17.73
C VAL A 64 -1.82 -16.52 18.93
N THR A 65 -1.23 -15.88 19.94
CA THR A 65 -1.98 -15.46 21.13
C THR A 65 -3.13 -14.51 20.77
N GLU A 66 -2.92 -13.61 19.82
CA GLU A 66 -3.97 -12.70 19.35
C GLU A 66 -4.96 -13.40 18.40
N LEU A 67 -4.47 -14.29 17.53
CA LEU A 67 -5.33 -15.06 16.63
C LEU A 67 -6.30 -15.96 17.39
N ARG A 68 -5.86 -16.58 18.49
CA ARG A 68 -6.71 -17.43 19.35
C ARG A 68 -7.87 -16.66 20.02
N LYS A 69 -7.78 -15.33 20.12
CA LYS A 69 -8.89 -14.49 20.61
C LYS A 69 -9.95 -14.24 19.54
N LEU A 70 -9.56 -14.33 18.27
CA LEU A 70 -10.43 -14.05 17.11
C LEU A 70 -10.99 -15.33 16.49
N PHE A 71 -10.21 -16.41 16.52
CA PHE A 71 -10.50 -17.69 15.90
C PHE A 71 -10.15 -18.83 16.85
N ASN A 72 -10.87 -19.94 16.75
CA ASN A 72 -10.62 -21.13 17.58
C ASN A 72 -10.20 -22.31 16.71
N PHE A 73 -9.02 -22.22 16.10
CA PHE A 73 -8.44 -23.29 15.29
C PHE A 73 -7.47 -24.16 16.10
N GLY A 74 -7.29 -25.41 15.67
CA GLY A 74 -6.43 -26.38 16.35
C GLY A 74 -4.95 -25.96 16.40
N GLY A 75 -4.45 -25.34 15.34
CA GLY A 75 -3.08 -24.84 15.24
C GLY A 75 -2.95 -23.63 14.31
N TYR A 76 -1.83 -22.90 14.44
CA TYR A 76 -1.36 -21.81 13.57
C TYR A 76 0.10 -22.02 13.09
N ARG A 77 0.37 -21.86 11.79
CA ARG A 77 1.70 -22.08 11.18
C ARG A 77 1.97 -21.05 10.09
N LEU A 78 3.18 -20.50 10.06
CA LEU A 78 3.57 -19.53 9.05
C LEU A 78 3.87 -20.23 7.73
N LEU A 79 3.17 -19.85 6.66
CA LEU A 79 3.43 -20.37 5.32
C LEU A 79 4.38 -19.50 4.52
N SER A 80 4.29 -18.19 4.71
CA SER A 80 5.09 -17.22 3.96
C SER A 80 5.11 -15.86 4.64
N THR A 81 6.26 -15.20 4.55
CA THR A 81 6.44 -13.78 4.89
C THR A 81 6.80 -13.02 3.63
N SER A 82 6.10 -11.92 3.38
CA SER A 82 6.29 -11.08 2.19
C SER A 82 6.43 -9.63 2.60
N VAL A 83 7.48 -8.97 2.13
CA VAL A 83 7.75 -7.55 2.43
C VAL A 83 7.61 -6.74 1.14
N PHE A 84 6.61 -5.86 1.14
CA PHE A 84 6.24 -5.06 0.00
C PHE A 84 6.57 -3.58 0.27
N ASN A 85 7.45 -2.97 -0.54
CA ASN A 85 7.78 -1.56 -0.42
C ASN A 85 6.95 -0.73 -1.40
N VAL A 86 6.15 0.20 -0.87
CA VAL A 86 5.29 1.08 -1.66
C VAL A 86 5.84 2.50 -1.63
N GLY A 87 6.34 2.95 -2.79
CA GLY A 87 6.64 4.35 -3.01
C GLY A 87 5.36 5.17 -3.07
N LEU A 88 5.29 6.20 -2.24
CA LEU A 88 4.15 7.12 -2.17
C LEU A 88 4.54 8.44 -2.81
N MET A 89 3.76 8.86 -3.80
CA MET A 89 3.95 10.17 -4.42
C MET A 89 3.23 11.23 -3.56
N VAL A 90 3.93 12.31 -3.25
CA VAL A 90 3.36 13.47 -2.55
C VAL A 90 2.55 14.30 -3.54
N GLU A 91 1.24 14.32 -3.38
CA GLU A 91 0.42 15.32 -4.06
C GLU A 91 0.78 16.71 -3.52
N SER A 92 0.85 17.71 -4.41
CA SER A 92 1.26 19.10 -4.10
C SER A 92 0.45 19.78 -2.99
N SER A 93 -0.65 19.17 -2.54
CA SER A 93 -1.47 19.62 -1.41
C SER A 93 -0.98 19.13 -0.03
N GLY A 94 -0.01 18.22 0.03
CA GLY A 94 0.62 17.75 1.27
C GLY A 94 -0.27 16.94 2.22
N ARG A 95 -1.51 16.58 1.82
CA ARG A 95 -2.52 15.98 2.72
C ARG A 95 -2.58 14.46 2.72
N SER A 96 -2.19 13.82 1.63
CA SER A 96 -2.20 12.38 1.46
C SER A 96 -1.18 12.01 0.39
N THR A 97 -0.42 10.95 0.65
CA THR A 97 0.46 10.34 -0.35
C THR A 97 -0.11 8.98 -0.69
N THR A 98 -0.21 8.66 -1.97
CA THR A 98 -0.80 7.39 -2.43
C THR A 98 0.20 6.65 -3.31
N GLY A 99 0.19 5.33 -3.23
CA GLY A 99 0.98 4.44 -4.06
C GLY A 99 0.34 3.07 -4.12
N ASN A 100 0.83 2.22 -5.01
CA ASN A 100 0.32 0.87 -5.20
C ASN A 100 1.43 -0.09 -5.64
N GLY A 101 1.10 -1.38 -5.57
CA GLY A 101 1.80 -2.41 -6.33
C GLY A 101 1.40 -3.80 -5.87
N SER A 102 2.14 -4.79 -6.34
CA SER A 102 1.79 -6.19 -6.16
C SER A 102 3.03 -7.06 -6.01
N GLN A 103 2.86 -8.18 -5.32
CA GLN A 103 3.89 -9.17 -5.11
C GLN A 103 3.30 -10.58 -5.17
N ARG A 104 4.00 -11.45 -5.88
CA ARG A 104 3.70 -12.88 -5.93
C ARG A 104 4.33 -13.58 -4.73
N ILE A 105 3.59 -14.46 -4.08
CA ILE A 105 4.04 -15.30 -2.98
C ILE A 105 3.77 -16.76 -3.33
N ILE A 106 4.69 -17.64 -2.92
CA ILE A 106 4.55 -19.08 -3.06
C ILE A 106 4.53 -19.62 -1.63
N PRO A 107 3.35 -20.03 -1.11
CA PRO A 107 3.27 -20.61 0.23
C PRO A 107 4.06 -21.92 0.28
N SER A 108 4.75 -22.18 1.40
CA SER A 108 5.66 -23.33 1.51
C SER A 108 5.03 -24.68 1.17
N ASP A 109 3.74 -24.83 1.47
CA ASP A 109 2.99 -26.10 1.30
C ASP A 109 1.94 -26.03 0.17
N SER A 110 1.98 -24.97 -0.65
CA SER A 110 1.04 -24.78 -1.75
C SER A 110 1.78 -24.70 -3.08
N THR A 111 1.34 -25.50 -4.05
CA THR A 111 1.81 -25.42 -5.44
C THR A 111 1.19 -24.23 -6.18
N THR A 112 0.09 -23.69 -5.67
CA THR A 112 -0.62 -22.56 -6.26
C THR A 112 -0.06 -21.25 -5.71
N PRO A 113 0.53 -20.42 -6.59
CA PRO A 113 1.04 -19.10 -6.23
C PRO A 113 -0.12 -18.13 -5.96
N LEU A 114 0.07 -17.25 -4.99
CA LEU A 114 -0.88 -16.19 -4.68
C LEU A 114 -0.27 -14.85 -5.05
N THR A 115 -1.10 -13.89 -5.45
CA THR A 115 -0.68 -12.51 -5.67
C THR A 115 -1.33 -11.61 -4.64
N ILE A 116 -0.52 -10.86 -3.88
CA ILE A 116 -0.97 -9.78 -3.02
C ILE A 116 -0.85 -8.48 -3.80
N SER A 117 -1.94 -7.74 -3.94
CA SER A 117 -1.95 -6.38 -4.47
C SER A 117 -2.38 -5.43 -3.37
N ALA A 118 -1.72 -4.28 -3.26
CA ALA A 118 -2.06 -3.27 -2.27
C ALA A 118 -2.10 -1.88 -2.90
N VAL A 119 -3.14 -1.12 -2.57
CA VAL A 119 -3.22 0.33 -2.75
C VAL A 119 -3.08 0.97 -1.38
N VAL A 120 -2.07 1.79 -1.21
CA VAL A 120 -1.66 2.36 0.07
C VAL A 120 -1.77 3.87 0.00
N SER A 121 -2.35 4.45 1.04
CA SER A 121 -2.26 5.87 1.30
C SER A 121 -1.74 6.11 2.71
N SER A 122 -0.93 7.15 2.89
CA SER A 122 -0.40 7.51 4.20
C SER A 122 -0.68 8.97 4.52
N ARG A 123 -0.77 9.24 5.82
CA ARG A 123 -0.79 10.60 6.36
C ARG A 123 0.32 10.72 7.40
N ARG A 124 1.44 11.36 7.00
CA ARG A 124 2.62 11.56 7.85
C ARG A 124 2.27 12.24 9.19
N SER A 125 1.37 13.22 9.18
CA SER A 125 1.00 13.97 10.40
C SER A 125 0.31 13.13 11.48
N THR A 126 -0.36 12.03 11.12
CA THR A 126 -1.06 11.13 12.05
C THR A 126 -0.36 9.80 12.23
N GLY A 127 0.68 9.53 11.43
CA GLY A 127 1.31 8.22 11.34
C GLY A 127 0.36 7.09 10.96
N SER A 128 -0.72 7.41 10.23
CA SER A 128 -1.72 6.43 9.81
C SER A 128 -1.49 5.98 8.37
N VAL A 129 -1.60 4.68 8.15
CA VAL A 129 -1.54 4.02 6.86
C VAL A 129 -2.90 3.41 6.57
N ARG A 130 -3.50 3.76 5.44
CA ARG A 130 -4.70 3.09 4.92
C ARG A 130 -4.29 2.20 3.75
N ALA A 131 -4.63 0.93 3.83
CA ALA A 131 -4.35 -0.06 2.80
C ALA A 131 -5.66 -0.68 2.31
N ARG A 132 -5.81 -0.80 1.00
CA ARG A 132 -6.77 -1.71 0.35
C ARG A 132 -5.94 -2.86 -0.22
N VAL A 133 -6.17 -4.06 0.27
CA VAL A 133 -5.40 -5.26 -0.06
C VAL A 133 -6.31 -6.26 -0.74
N THR A 134 -5.80 -6.84 -1.82
CA THR A 134 -6.48 -7.86 -2.61
C THR A 134 -5.55 -9.06 -2.73
N LEU A 135 -6.05 -10.26 -2.43
CA LEU A 135 -5.36 -11.52 -2.62
C LEU A 135 -6.04 -12.29 -3.75
N THR A 136 -5.28 -12.68 -4.76
CA THR A 136 -5.77 -13.49 -5.89
C THR A 136 -4.96 -14.77 -6.06
N ASP A 137 -5.58 -15.79 -6.64
CA ASP A 137 -4.91 -17.00 -7.10
C ASP A 137 -4.48 -16.82 -8.57
N GLU A 138 -3.30 -17.29 -8.97
CA GLU A 138 -2.94 -17.26 -10.40
C GLU A 138 -3.65 -18.34 -11.21
N THR A 139 -4.18 -19.40 -10.58
CA THR A 139 -4.95 -20.45 -11.28
C THR A 139 -6.27 -19.94 -11.84
N THR A 140 -6.78 -18.82 -11.33
CA THR A 140 -7.99 -18.18 -11.85
C THR A 140 -7.74 -17.28 -13.06
N ARG A 141 -6.48 -17.13 -13.52
CA ARG A 141 -6.20 -16.43 -14.77
C ARG A 141 -6.79 -17.23 -15.93
N PRO A 142 -7.62 -16.63 -16.79
CA PRO A 142 -8.14 -17.34 -17.96
C PRO A 142 -6.95 -17.77 -18.83
N THR A 143 -6.79 -19.08 -18.98
CA THR A 143 -5.89 -19.67 -19.97
C THR A 143 -6.20 -19.02 -21.32
N GLU A 144 -5.19 -18.45 -21.97
CA GLU A 144 -5.31 -17.81 -23.27
C GLU A 144 -6.14 -18.68 -24.22
N GLY A 145 -7.29 -18.18 -24.68
CA GLY A 145 -8.11 -18.86 -25.69
C GLY A 145 -9.62 -18.93 -25.44
N ILE A 146 -10.12 -18.55 -24.26
CA ILE A 146 -11.56 -18.53 -23.99
C ILE A 146 -12.01 -17.09 -23.67
N LEU A 147 -12.75 -16.49 -24.62
CA LEU A 147 -13.28 -15.11 -24.57
C LEU A 147 -14.40 -14.88 -23.54
N PHE A 148 -14.58 -15.78 -22.57
CA PHE A 148 -15.44 -15.53 -21.44
C PHE A 148 -14.59 -14.92 -20.34
N ALA A 149 -14.76 -13.62 -20.12
CA ALA A 149 -14.19 -12.89 -19.01
C ALA A 149 -14.61 -13.58 -17.70
N SER A 150 -13.81 -14.53 -17.23
CA SER A 150 -13.88 -14.98 -15.85
C SER A 150 -13.45 -13.77 -15.03
N GLU A 151 -14.41 -13.08 -14.43
CA GLU A 151 -14.11 -12.06 -13.43
C GLU A 151 -13.25 -12.74 -12.36
N GLU A 152 -11.96 -12.41 -12.32
CA GLU A 152 -11.03 -12.87 -11.29
C GLU A 152 -11.57 -12.38 -9.95
N ARG A 153 -12.39 -13.22 -9.30
CA ARG A 153 -12.91 -12.91 -7.98
C ARG A 153 -11.75 -13.04 -7.00
N PRO A 154 -11.45 -11.99 -6.23
CA PRO A 154 -10.38 -12.06 -5.26
C PRO A 154 -10.71 -13.11 -4.19
N LEU A 155 -9.71 -13.87 -3.78
CA LEU A 155 -9.81 -14.80 -2.65
C LEU A 155 -10.08 -14.04 -1.35
N LEU A 156 -9.50 -12.84 -1.24
CA LEU A 156 -9.69 -11.92 -0.13
C LEU A 156 -9.60 -10.49 -0.64
N GLU A 157 -10.52 -9.64 -0.20
CA GLU A 157 -10.41 -8.19 -0.35
C GLU A 157 -10.68 -7.51 0.98
N ALA A 158 -9.77 -6.65 1.43
CA ALA A 158 -9.85 -5.96 2.71
C ALA A 158 -9.41 -4.49 2.58
N SER A 159 -10.08 -3.59 3.29
CA SER A 159 -9.61 -2.21 3.47
C SER A 159 -9.47 -1.91 4.95
N VAL A 160 -8.28 -1.51 5.37
CA VAL A 160 -7.94 -1.26 6.78
C VAL A 160 -7.21 0.06 6.94
N THR A 161 -7.40 0.69 8.10
CA THR A 161 -6.59 1.83 8.56
C THR A 161 -5.80 1.39 9.78
N MET A 162 -4.50 1.65 9.76
CA MET A 162 -3.52 1.10 10.69
C MET A 162 -2.57 2.21 11.13
N ARG A 163 -1.98 2.07 12.31
CA ARG A 163 -0.85 2.90 12.73
C ARG A 163 0.47 2.26 12.30
N ASP A 164 1.53 3.05 12.25
CA ASP A 164 2.89 2.53 12.08
C ASP A 164 3.21 1.42 13.09
N GLY A 165 3.70 0.29 12.59
CA GLY A 165 4.00 -0.91 13.37
C GLY A 165 2.80 -1.71 13.88
N GLN A 166 1.56 -1.25 13.62
CA GLN A 166 0.37 -1.95 14.09
C GLN A 166 0.07 -3.18 13.22
N ARG A 167 0.10 -4.35 13.84
CA ARG A 167 -0.30 -5.60 13.20
C ARG A 167 -1.83 -5.71 13.12
N VAL A 168 -2.37 -6.07 11.95
CA VAL A 168 -3.82 -6.22 11.71
C VAL A 168 -4.10 -7.48 10.91
N VAL A 169 -5.14 -8.22 11.33
CA VAL A 169 -5.69 -9.34 10.57
C VAL A 169 -6.59 -8.78 9.47
N LEU A 170 -6.28 -9.04 8.21
CA LEU A 170 -7.06 -8.59 7.06
C LEU A 170 -8.28 -9.48 6.83
N GLY A 171 -8.15 -10.76 7.15
CA GLY A 171 -9.25 -11.72 7.11
C GLY A 171 -8.73 -13.15 7.01
N SER A 172 -9.68 -14.07 6.88
CA SER A 172 -9.44 -15.50 6.70
C SER A 172 -10.21 -16.01 5.51
N LEU A 173 -9.66 -16.98 4.78
CA LEU A 173 -10.33 -17.64 3.67
C LEU A 173 -10.04 -19.14 3.69
N ARG A 174 -10.95 -19.92 3.14
CA ARG A 174 -10.75 -21.36 2.86
C ARG A 174 -11.12 -21.58 1.40
N ARG A 175 -10.20 -22.12 0.59
CA ARG A 175 -10.42 -22.27 -0.86
C ARG A 175 -11.38 -23.41 -1.19
N THR A 176 -11.22 -24.54 -0.51
CA THR A 176 -12.09 -25.72 -0.61
C THR A 176 -12.34 -26.29 0.78
N VAL A 177 -13.35 -27.15 0.95
CA VAL A 177 -13.69 -27.71 2.28
C VAL A 177 -12.54 -28.53 2.86
N GLU A 178 -11.77 -29.18 2.00
CA GLU A 178 -10.63 -30.06 2.35
C GLU A 178 -9.33 -29.29 2.61
N GLU A 179 -9.25 -28.02 2.20
CA GLU A 179 -8.08 -27.19 2.41
C GLU A 179 -8.08 -26.51 3.78
N PRO A 180 -6.88 -26.25 4.34
CA PRO A 180 -6.75 -25.51 5.59
C PRO A 180 -7.19 -24.05 5.42
N VAL A 181 -7.45 -23.39 6.54
CA VAL A 181 -7.81 -21.97 6.55
C VAL A 181 -6.55 -21.13 6.38
N LEU A 182 -6.59 -20.18 5.47
CA LEU A 182 -5.53 -19.18 5.31
C LEU A 182 -5.95 -17.88 6.01
N ILE A 183 -5.06 -17.32 6.81
CA ILE A 183 -5.23 -16.05 7.51
C ILE A 183 -4.16 -15.09 6.98
N LEU A 184 -4.59 -13.90 6.53
CA LEU A 184 -3.68 -12.87 6.08
C LEU A 184 -3.54 -11.79 7.15
N VAL A 185 -2.30 -11.55 7.57
CA VAL A 185 -1.95 -10.52 8.55
C VAL A 185 -1.01 -9.51 7.90
N VAL A 186 -1.20 -8.23 8.18
CA VAL A 186 -0.34 -7.15 7.68
C VAL A 186 0.21 -6.30 8.82
N THR A 187 1.45 -5.83 8.67
CA THR A 187 2.07 -4.83 9.56
C THR A 187 2.70 -3.73 8.69
N PRO A 188 2.23 -2.48 8.77
CA PRO A 188 2.82 -1.39 8.02
C PRO A 188 4.00 -0.78 8.78
N ARG A 189 5.00 -0.32 8.05
CA ARG A 189 6.12 0.50 8.54
C ARG A 189 6.34 1.69 7.62
N MET A 190 6.23 2.90 8.13
CA MET A 190 6.58 4.10 7.38
C MET A 190 8.11 4.26 7.39
N VAL A 191 8.68 4.47 6.21
CA VAL A 191 10.10 4.76 6.05
C VAL A 191 10.22 6.23 5.61
N PRO A 192 11.00 7.03 6.35
CA PRO A 192 11.21 8.44 6.02
C PRO A 192 11.87 8.63 4.65
#